data_AF-A0A8J8BJ06-F1
#
_entry.id   AF-A0A8J8BJ06-F1
#
_cell.length_a   1.000
_cell.length_b   1.000
_cell.length_c   1.000
_cell.angle_alpha   90.00
_cell.angle_beta   90.00
_cell.angle_gamma   90.00
#
_symmetry.space_group_name_H-M   'P 1'
#
loop_
_entity.id
_entity.type
_entity.pdbx_description
1 polymer ?
#
loop_
_entity_poly.entity_id
_entity_poly.type
_entity_poly.pdbx_seq_one_letter_code
_entity_poly.pdbx_strand_id
1 'polypeptide(L)'
;MNDLCGIELKDFEVTSGNKNISFEKDLAGLCPALFHTVLPYIFSFQNGSWFSWEQDKDSVTAMCPMGYVGVEVRRKGKNQAVVRVTESGLGCPRHKLGQEYATKVTSKTILLFDQIFPYLMYVKNRRRQVEFFHDSYWKISLKKSKSSKAVGSCFLEGEVSKRLSSVEVTGMLRGCAYHRGKAKYDFDRVSPKGFCLFAYHLIYPPALSRLYSGVCDDEVRVRCPGTKNYIVMKIIRRPKPFRVLYVFLEWFFRRVNFCQDITFDRVFVEVSEVKGCPANVAEGFSFEFGVKGLLCPASFDNLFSQIVNSDREGVFQCPAAPCRIKFGLGLK
;
A
#
# COMPACT_ATOMS: atom_id res chain seq x y z
N MET A 1 -14.10 -15.69 8.03
CA MET A 1 -13.33 -15.53 6.77
C MET A 1 -13.80 -14.33 5.91
N ASN A 2 -14.69 -13.44 6.41
CA ASN A 2 -15.34 -12.40 5.58
C ASN A 2 -14.95 -10.93 5.92
N ASP A 3 -13.92 -10.71 6.75
CA ASP A 3 -13.87 -9.47 7.53
C ASP A 3 -13.20 -8.26 6.86
N LEU A 4 -12.58 -8.35 5.69
CA LEU A 4 -12.06 -7.11 5.04
C LEU A 4 -13.14 -6.38 4.23
N CYS A 5 -14.04 -7.12 3.59
CA CYS A 5 -15.08 -6.54 2.74
C CYS A 5 -16.26 -5.97 3.52
N GLY A 6 -16.53 -6.47 4.73
CA GLY A 6 -17.67 -6.05 5.55
C GLY A 6 -17.45 -4.74 6.33
N ILE A 7 -16.49 -3.89 5.95
CA ILE A 7 -16.37 -2.55 6.56
C ILE A 7 -17.40 -1.67 5.89
N GLU A 8 -18.49 -1.39 6.59
CA GLU A 8 -19.42 -0.34 6.18
C GLU A 8 -18.85 1.00 6.66
N LEU A 9 -18.36 1.80 5.72
CA LEU A 9 -17.71 3.08 6.02
C LEU A 9 -18.66 4.10 6.65
N LYS A 10 -19.97 3.86 6.58
CA LYS A 10 -21.00 4.65 7.27
C LYS A 10 -20.80 4.68 8.80
N ASP A 11 -20.05 3.72 9.35
CA ASP A 11 -19.72 3.65 10.77
C ASP A 11 -18.58 4.61 11.18
N PHE A 12 -17.87 5.18 10.19
CA PHE A 12 -16.72 6.05 10.41
C PHE A 12 -17.05 7.48 9.95
N GLU A 13 -16.83 8.45 10.84
CA GLU A 13 -16.76 9.85 10.45
C GLU A 13 -15.30 10.29 10.48
N VAL A 14 -14.81 10.72 9.32
CA VAL A 14 -13.47 11.29 9.18
C VAL A 14 -13.61 12.75 8.77
N THR A 15 -13.23 13.63 9.67
CA THR A 15 -13.32 15.09 9.52
C THR A 15 -11.95 15.67 9.18
N SER A 16 -11.86 16.58 8.21
CA SER A 16 -10.70 17.39 7.79
C SER A 16 -10.88 18.87 8.13
N GLY A 17 -10.51 19.31 9.32
CA GLY A 17 -10.96 20.60 9.81
C GLY A 17 -12.49 20.63 9.74
N ASN A 18 -13.04 21.41 8.79
CA ASN A 18 -14.48 21.55 8.59
C ASN A 18 -15.07 20.65 7.48
N LYS A 19 -14.28 19.81 6.79
CA LYS A 19 -14.78 18.94 5.71
C LYS A 19 -14.96 17.50 6.17
N ASN A 20 -16.17 16.97 6.06
CA ASN A 20 -16.40 15.53 6.19
C ASN A 20 -15.95 14.81 4.92
N ILE A 21 -15.09 13.81 5.06
CA ILE A 21 -14.79 12.87 3.97
C ILE A 21 -15.83 11.76 4.00
N SER A 22 -16.53 11.61 2.88
CA SER A 22 -17.50 10.52 2.71
C SER A 22 -16.83 9.45 1.88
N PHE A 23 -16.23 8.46 2.54
CA PHE A 23 -15.59 7.36 1.83
C PHE A 23 -16.53 6.63 0.86
N GLU A 24 -17.84 6.62 1.11
CA GLU A 24 -18.77 6.00 0.16
C GLU A 24 -18.78 6.73 -1.19
N LYS A 25 -18.74 8.07 -1.17
CA LYS A 25 -18.62 8.89 -2.38
C LYS A 25 -17.20 8.91 -2.93
N ASP A 26 -16.22 9.01 -2.04
CA ASP A 26 -14.81 9.24 -2.41
C ASP A 26 -14.10 7.95 -2.87
N LEU A 27 -14.50 6.77 -2.38
CA LEU A 27 -13.94 5.48 -2.82
C LEU A 27 -14.63 4.91 -4.07
N ALA A 28 -15.54 5.67 -4.68
CA ALA A 28 -16.30 5.25 -5.86
C ALA A 28 -17.01 3.89 -5.70
N GLY A 29 -17.48 3.55 -4.49
CA GLY A 29 -18.15 2.27 -4.22
C GLY A 29 -17.23 1.06 -3.97
N LEU A 30 -15.91 1.20 -4.12
CA LEU A 30 -14.93 0.16 -3.77
C LEU A 30 -14.95 -0.11 -2.25
N CYS A 31 -14.74 -1.36 -1.83
CA CYS A 31 -14.50 -1.65 -0.42
C CYS A 31 -13.13 -1.10 0.00
N PRO A 32 -12.91 -0.78 1.30
CA PRO A 32 -11.65 -0.18 1.75
C PRO A 32 -10.40 -0.98 1.39
N ALA A 33 -10.45 -2.31 1.52
CA ALA A 33 -9.31 -3.18 1.22
C ALA A 33 -8.98 -3.20 -0.27
N LEU A 34 -9.99 -3.29 -1.14
CA LEU A 34 -9.76 -3.25 -2.58
C LEU A 34 -9.29 -1.86 -3.02
N PHE A 35 -9.86 -0.80 -2.45
CA PHE A 35 -9.41 0.56 -2.72
C PHE A 35 -7.94 0.74 -2.34
N HIS A 36 -7.56 0.31 -1.14
CA HIS A 36 -6.17 0.32 -0.67
C HIS A 36 -5.22 -0.37 -1.66
N THR A 37 -5.55 -1.57 -2.13
CA THR A 37 -4.76 -2.29 -3.14
C THR A 37 -4.56 -1.49 -4.44
N VAL A 38 -5.58 -0.76 -4.92
CA VAL A 38 -5.50 -0.03 -6.19
C VAL A 38 -4.88 1.36 -6.06
N LEU A 39 -4.83 1.91 -4.85
CA LEU A 39 -4.39 3.28 -4.60
C LEU A 39 -3.00 3.62 -5.15
N PRO A 40 -1.95 2.79 -4.94
CA PRO A 40 -0.61 3.07 -5.44
C PRO A 40 -0.58 3.19 -6.97
N TYR A 41 -1.40 2.40 -7.66
CA TYR A 41 -1.51 2.42 -9.12
C TYR A 41 -2.26 3.64 -9.62
N ILE A 42 -3.37 3.99 -8.96
CA ILE A 42 -4.10 5.24 -9.26
C ILE A 42 -3.14 6.42 -9.06
N PHE A 43 -2.49 6.52 -7.90
CA PHE A 43 -1.51 7.57 -7.62
C PHE A 43 -0.43 7.65 -8.70
N SER A 44 0.15 6.52 -9.08
CA SER A 44 1.17 6.46 -10.13
C SER A 44 0.64 6.98 -11.48
N PHE A 45 -0.55 6.55 -11.90
CA PHE A 45 -1.14 7.03 -13.15
C PHE A 45 -1.44 8.53 -13.16
N GLN A 46 -1.87 9.10 -12.02
CA GLN A 46 -2.12 10.54 -11.88
C GLN A 46 -0.86 11.38 -12.04
N ASN A 47 0.28 10.82 -11.67
CA ASN A 47 1.59 11.46 -11.77
C ASN A 47 2.33 11.09 -13.08
N GLY A 48 1.65 10.49 -14.06
CA GLY A 48 2.21 10.20 -15.38
C GLY A 48 3.08 8.94 -15.46
N SER A 49 3.15 8.14 -14.39
CA SER A 49 3.84 6.84 -14.43
C SER A 49 3.14 5.85 -15.36
N TRP A 50 3.84 4.82 -15.79
CA TRP A 50 3.29 3.66 -16.48
C TRP A 50 4.15 2.43 -16.17
N PHE A 51 3.57 1.24 -16.28
CA PHE A 51 4.17 0.01 -15.75
C PHE A 51 4.68 -0.88 -16.88
N SER A 52 5.99 -1.14 -16.93
CA SER A 52 6.60 -1.85 -18.07
C SER A 52 6.28 -3.33 -18.17
N TRP A 53 5.79 -3.92 -17.08
CA TRP A 53 5.34 -5.31 -17.05
C TRP A 53 3.89 -5.47 -17.52
N GLU A 54 3.21 -4.39 -17.88
CA GLU A 54 1.88 -4.43 -18.47
C GLU A 54 1.96 -4.15 -19.98
N GLN A 55 1.15 -4.88 -20.76
CA GLN A 55 1.09 -4.68 -22.21
C GLN A 55 0.51 -3.31 -22.56
N ASP A 56 -0.61 -2.98 -21.90
CA ASP A 56 -1.28 -1.69 -22.01
C ASP A 56 -0.63 -0.69 -21.04
N LYS A 57 -0.13 0.42 -21.58
CA LYS A 57 0.53 1.48 -20.77
C LYS A 57 -0.44 2.22 -19.87
N ASP A 58 -1.72 2.15 -20.19
CA ASP A 58 -2.78 2.83 -19.48
C ASP A 58 -3.54 1.89 -18.55
N SER A 59 -3.11 0.63 -18.39
CA SER A 59 -3.74 -0.27 -17.42
C SER A 59 -2.75 -1.07 -16.58
N VAL A 60 -3.22 -1.53 -15.43
CA VAL A 60 -2.49 -2.46 -14.56
C VAL A 60 -3.47 -3.38 -13.85
N THR A 61 -3.07 -4.63 -13.74
CA THR A 61 -3.84 -5.65 -13.04
C THR A 61 -3.41 -5.75 -11.59
N ALA A 62 -4.39 -5.71 -10.69
CA ALA A 62 -4.19 -5.83 -9.26
C ALA A 62 -5.10 -6.90 -8.66
N MET A 63 -4.70 -7.48 -7.53
CA MET A 63 -5.55 -8.43 -6.80
C MET A 63 -5.70 -8.02 -5.34
N CYS A 64 -6.93 -8.10 -4.83
CA CYS A 64 -7.22 -7.79 -3.44
C CYS A 64 -6.43 -8.71 -2.49
N PRO A 65 -6.18 -8.31 -1.23
CA PRO A 65 -5.30 -9.04 -0.33
C PRO A 65 -5.75 -10.48 -0.05
N MET A 66 -7.06 -10.74 -0.15
CA MET A 66 -7.65 -12.08 0.05
C MET A 66 -7.57 -12.97 -1.19
N GLY A 67 -7.18 -12.45 -2.34
CA GLY A 67 -7.12 -13.20 -3.60
C GLY A 67 -8.49 -13.48 -4.25
N TYR A 68 -9.59 -12.95 -3.71
CA TYR A 68 -10.94 -13.21 -4.25
C TYR A 68 -11.34 -12.28 -5.39
N VAL A 69 -10.73 -11.11 -5.52
CA VAL A 69 -11.13 -10.11 -6.53
C VAL A 69 -9.90 -9.65 -7.28
N GLY A 70 -9.87 -9.89 -8.58
CA GLY A 70 -8.93 -9.30 -9.51
C GLY A 70 -9.55 -8.07 -10.17
N VAL A 71 -8.76 -7.02 -10.33
CA VAL A 71 -9.18 -5.79 -10.97
C VAL A 71 -8.17 -5.32 -11.99
N GLU A 72 -8.66 -4.64 -13.02
CA GLU A 72 -7.89 -3.81 -13.91
C GLU A 72 -8.10 -2.35 -13.51
N VAL A 73 -7.01 -1.64 -13.23
CA VAL A 73 -7.02 -0.19 -13.03
C VAL A 73 -6.58 0.43 -14.35
N ARG A 74 -7.47 1.18 -15.02
CA ARG A 74 -7.20 1.83 -16.30
C ARG A 74 -7.24 3.35 -16.18
N ARG A 75 -6.23 4.05 -16.69
CA ARG A 75 -6.20 5.51 -16.83
C ARG A 75 -7.28 5.95 -17.82
N LYS A 76 -8.10 6.95 -17.43
CA LYS A 76 -9.14 7.54 -18.29
C LYS A 76 -8.91 9.02 -18.60
N GLY A 77 -7.98 9.66 -17.90
CA GLY A 77 -7.61 11.05 -18.14
C GLY A 77 -6.72 11.59 -17.02
N LYS A 78 -6.52 12.92 -17.00
CA LYS A 78 -5.78 13.60 -15.94
C LYS A 78 -6.56 13.45 -14.62
N ASN A 79 -5.96 12.77 -13.65
CA ASN A 79 -6.55 12.48 -12.34
C ASN A 79 -7.75 11.53 -12.33
N GLN A 80 -7.96 10.71 -13.37
CA GLN A 80 -9.08 9.77 -13.44
C GLN A 80 -8.60 8.38 -13.80
N ALA A 81 -9.07 7.40 -13.03
CA ALA A 81 -8.89 5.98 -13.33
C ALA A 81 -10.23 5.26 -13.20
N VAL A 82 -10.44 4.25 -14.05
CA VAL A 82 -11.54 3.29 -13.93
C VAL A 82 -10.98 2.01 -13.35
N VAL A 83 -11.63 1.49 -12.31
CA VAL A 83 -11.31 0.19 -11.75
C VAL A 83 -12.38 -0.78 -12.20
N ARG A 84 -12.01 -1.77 -13.02
CA ARG A 84 -12.90 -2.80 -13.53
C ARG A 84 -12.62 -4.12 -12.84
N VAL A 85 -13.65 -4.80 -12.35
CA VAL A 85 -13.51 -6.15 -11.80
C VAL A 85 -13.35 -7.15 -12.94
N THR A 86 -12.18 -7.78 -13.01
CA THR A 86 -11.82 -8.77 -14.04
C THR A 86 -11.90 -10.21 -13.53
N GLU A 87 -11.84 -10.40 -12.21
CA GLU A 87 -12.03 -11.71 -11.57
C GLU A 87 -12.83 -11.52 -10.28
N SER A 88 -13.76 -12.44 -10.00
CA SER A 88 -14.55 -12.46 -8.77
C SER A 88 -14.80 -13.89 -8.32
N GLY A 89 -14.07 -14.32 -7.29
CA GLY A 89 -14.26 -15.60 -6.63
C GLY A 89 -15.43 -15.60 -5.65
N LEU A 90 -15.86 -16.80 -5.25
CA LEU A 90 -17.01 -17.03 -4.36
C LEU A 90 -16.90 -16.35 -2.97
N GLY A 91 -15.71 -15.90 -2.58
CA GLY A 91 -15.45 -15.28 -1.28
C GLY A 91 -15.75 -13.77 -1.18
N CYS A 92 -16.04 -13.06 -2.30
CA CYS A 92 -16.34 -11.63 -2.24
C CYS A 92 -17.85 -11.36 -2.33
N PRO A 93 -18.49 -10.79 -1.30
CA PRO A 93 -19.92 -10.48 -1.34
C PRO A 93 -20.26 -9.18 -2.08
N ARG A 94 -19.27 -8.33 -2.39
CA ARG A 94 -19.50 -6.93 -2.79
C ARG A 94 -19.17 -6.61 -4.25
N HIS A 95 -18.10 -7.18 -4.77
CA HIS A 95 -17.58 -6.87 -6.10
C HIS A 95 -17.88 -8.05 -7.02
N LYS A 96 -18.54 -7.77 -8.14
CA LYS A 96 -18.95 -8.75 -9.14
C LYS A 96 -18.17 -8.55 -10.43
N LEU A 97 -17.94 -9.64 -11.15
CA LEU A 97 -17.28 -9.63 -12.45
C LEU A 97 -17.91 -8.59 -13.39
N GLY A 98 -17.08 -7.78 -14.05
CA GLY A 98 -17.51 -6.77 -15.00
C GLY A 98 -17.96 -5.43 -14.40
N GLN A 99 -18.10 -5.32 -13.08
CA GLN A 99 -18.41 -4.03 -12.44
C GLN A 99 -17.27 -3.03 -12.66
N GLU A 100 -17.63 -1.77 -12.90
CA GLU A 100 -16.70 -0.67 -13.10
C GLU A 100 -16.93 0.44 -12.08
N TYR A 101 -15.83 1.01 -11.60
CA TYR A 101 -15.82 2.09 -10.64
C TYR A 101 -14.98 3.25 -11.19
N ALA A 102 -15.63 4.37 -11.49
CA ALA A 102 -14.93 5.58 -11.91
C ALA A 102 -14.39 6.32 -10.69
N THR A 103 -13.07 6.38 -10.55
CA THR A 103 -12.41 7.09 -9.45
C THR A 103 -12.03 8.50 -9.89
N LYS A 104 -12.44 9.48 -9.08
CA LYS A 104 -12.03 10.89 -9.22
C LYS A 104 -11.41 11.37 -7.91
N VAL A 105 -10.39 10.64 -7.46
CA VAL A 105 -9.68 10.91 -6.21
C VAL A 105 -8.47 11.80 -6.48
N THR A 106 -8.11 12.67 -5.55
CA THR A 106 -6.88 13.47 -5.69
C THR A 106 -5.71 12.75 -5.03
N SER A 107 -4.48 13.06 -5.42
CA SER A 107 -3.28 12.50 -4.77
C SER A 107 -3.27 12.76 -3.26
N LYS A 108 -3.78 13.91 -2.80
CA LYS A 108 -3.95 14.22 -1.37
C LYS A 108 -4.94 13.28 -0.69
N THR A 109 -6.08 13.00 -1.33
CA THR A 109 -7.08 12.05 -0.82
C THR A 109 -6.50 10.64 -0.72
N ILE A 110 -5.69 10.24 -1.71
CA ILE A 110 -5.03 8.93 -1.74
C ILE A 110 -4.07 8.77 -0.56
N LEU A 111 -3.12 9.70 -0.40
CA LEU A 111 -2.14 9.66 0.68
C LEU A 111 -2.81 9.72 2.06
N LEU A 112 -3.88 10.50 2.18
CA LEU A 112 -4.66 10.56 3.39
C LEU A 112 -5.34 9.23 3.72
N PHE A 113 -6.02 8.61 2.73
CA PHE A 113 -6.65 7.32 2.94
C PHE A 113 -5.62 6.29 3.38
N ASP A 114 -4.46 6.28 2.73
CA ASP A 114 -3.38 5.35 3.04
C ASP A 114 -2.84 5.54 4.48
N GLN A 115 -2.80 6.79 4.97
CA GLN A 115 -2.46 7.11 6.36
C GLN A 115 -3.45 6.56 7.38
N ILE A 116 -4.74 6.60 7.08
CA ILE A 116 -5.77 6.18 8.05
C ILE A 116 -6.14 4.70 7.92
N PHE A 117 -5.89 4.08 6.75
CA PHE A 117 -6.36 2.73 6.44
C PHE A 117 -5.93 1.67 7.46
N PRO A 118 -4.66 1.61 7.91
CA PRO A 118 -4.22 0.63 8.91
C PRO A 118 -5.03 0.70 10.21
N TYR A 119 -5.43 1.91 10.58
CA TYR A 119 -6.24 2.19 11.77
C TYR A 119 -7.70 1.81 11.59
N LEU A 120 -8.28 2.09 10.43
CA LEU A 120 -9.64 1.64 10.09
C LEU A 120 -9.74 0.11 10.22
N MET A 121 -8.70 -0.57 9.75
CA MET A 121 -8.61 -2.02 9.83
C MET A 121 -8.41 -2.53 11.27
N TYR A 122 -7.60 -1.83 12.08
CA TYR A 122 -7.40 -2.15 13.51
C TYR A 122 -8.66 -2.02 14.34
N VAL A 123 -9.34 -0.88 14.19
CA VAL A 123 -10.59 -0.59 14.88
C VAL A 123 -11.65 -1.65 14.56
N LYS A 124 -11.75 -2.05 13.29
CA LYS A 124 -12.70 -3.08 12.85
C LYS A 124 -12.44 -4.43 13.52
N ASN A 125 -11.21 -4.91 13.49
CA ASN A 125 -10.88 -6.26 13.99
C ASN A 125 -10.92 -6.34 15.52
N ARG A 126 -10.57 -5.27 16.23
CA ARG A 126 -10.50 -5.29 17.70
C ARG A 126 -11.77 -4.82 18.40
N ARG A 127 -12.78 -4.30 17.67
CA ARG A 127 -14.00 -3.68 18.23
C ARG A 127 -13.71 -2.65 19.33
N ARG A 128 -12.52 -2.04 19.31
CA ARG A 128 -12.08 -1.04 20.30
C ARG A 128 -12.20 0.35 19.70
N GLN A 129 -12.68 1.30 20.49
CA GLN A 129 -12.62 2.71 20.10
C GLN A 129 -11.19 3.19 20.14
N VAL A 130 -10.82 3.89 19.08
CA VAL A 130 -9.58 4.63 19.05
C VAL A 130 -9.87 6.02 18.54
N GLU A 131 -9.52 7.02 19.32
CA GLU A 131 -9.46 8.39 18.85
C GLU A 131 -8.04 8.66 18.34
N PHE A 132 -7.95 9.01 17.06
CA PHE A 132 -6.70 9.44 16.46
C PHE A 132 -6.71 10.96 16.40
N PHE A 133 -5.80 11.57 17.15
CA PHE A 133 -5.57 13.01 17.08
C PHE A 133 -4.41 13.24 16.12
N HIS A 134 -4.72 13.72 14.91
CA HIS A 134 -3.70 14.28 14.04
C HIS A 134 -3.74 15.80 14.19
N ASP A 135 -2.71 16.37 14.82
CA ASP A 135 -2.67 17.79 15.15
C ASP A 135 -3.03 18.64 13.91
N SER A 136 -4.04 19.48 14.11
CA SER A 136 -4.68 20.50 13.25
C SER A 136 -5.76 20.15 12.22
N TYR A 137 -6.05 18.88 11.87
CA TYR A 137 -7.13 18.66 10.87
C TYR A 137 -8.00 17.42 11.03
N TRP A 138 -7.71 16.39 11.85
CA TRP A 138 -8.55 15.18 11.76
C TRP A 138 -8.98 14.55 13.06
N LYS A 139 -10.29 14.25 13.14
CA LYS A 139 -10.89 13.38 14.13
C LYS A 139 -11.55 12.21 13.41
N ILE A 140 -11.12 10.99 13.73
CA ILE A 140 -11.80 9.75 13.36
C ILE A 140 -12.61 9.33 14.59
N SER A 141 -13.94 9.29 14.46
CA SER A 141 -14.82 8.83 15.52
C SER A 141 -15.75 7.73 15.03
N LEU A 142 -15.92 6.69 15.86
CA LEU A 142 -16.95 5.67 15.68
C LEU A 142 -18.24 6.10 16.38
N LYS A 143 -19.36 6.03 15.68
CA LYS A 143 -20.69 6.51 16.15
C LYS A 143 -21.25 5.84 17.42
N LYS A 144 -20.67 4.73 17.92
CA LYS A 144 -21.36 3.79 18.83
C LYS A 144 -20.74 3.52 20.21
N SER A 145 -19.81 4.30 20.74
CA SER A 145 -19.25 3.97 22.08
C SER A 145 -18.79 5.18 22.92
N LYS A 146 -18.72 4.96 24.25
CA LYS A 146 -18.62 6.00 25.30
C LYS A 146 -17.22 6.16 25.93
N SER A 147 -16.17 5.48 25.44
CA SER A 147 -14.81 5.63 26.00
C SER A 147 -13.69 5.34 24.98
N SER A 148 -12.81 6.32 24.76
CA SER A 148 -11.72 6.28 23.78
C SER A 148 -10.34 6.30 24.44
N LYS A 149 -9.39 5.53 23.91
CA LYS A 149 -7.94 5.67 24.17
C LYS A 149 -7.24 6.02 22.86
N ALA A 150 -6.27 6.92 22.90
CA ALA A 150 -5.44 7.23 21.74
C ALA A 150 -4.49 6.08 21.41
N VAL A 151 -4.37 5.69 20.14
CA VAL A 151 -3.40 4.69 19.66
C VAL A 151 -2.48 5.34 18.63
N GLY A 152 -1.18 5.31 18.87
CA GLY A 152 -0.16 5.80 17.93
C GLY A 152 0.32 4.72 16.95
N SER A 153 1.05 5.12 15.90
CA SER A 153 1.71 4.18 14.95
C SER A 153 2.69 3.25 15.65
N CYS A 154 3.48 3.77 16.59
CA CYS A 154 4.45 2.98 17.35
C CYS A 154 3.78 1.97 18.28
N PHE A 155 2.54 2.21 18.70
CA PHE A 155 1.76 1.21 19.42
C PHE A 155 1.41 0.03 18.51
N LEU A 156 0.93 0.29 17.28
CA LEU A 156 0.63 -0.78 16.32
C LEU A 156 1.87 -1.61 16.03
N GLU A 157 3.01 -0.97 15.82
CA GLU A 157 4.28 -1.64 15.57
C GLU A 157 4.75 -2.49 16.77
N GLY A 158 4.60 -1.97 17.99
CA GLY A 158 4.85 -2.74 19.22
C GLY A 158 3.94 -3.97 19.33
N GLU A 159 2.67 -3.86 18.95
CA GLU A 159 1.74 -4.99 18.96
C GLU A 159 2.01 -5.99 17.83
N VAL A 160 2.47 -5.53 16.66
CA VAL A 160 2.88 -6.42 15.57
C VAL A 160 4.17 -7.16 15.93
N SER A 161 5.19 -6.49 16.45
CA SER A 161 6.49 -7.12 16.76
C SER A 161 6.38 -8.21 17.85
N LYS A 162 5.40 -8.09 18.76
CA LYS A 162 5.07 -9.12 19.75
C LYS A 162 4.41 -10.36 19.15
N ARG A 163 3.69 -10.23 18.03
CA ARG A 163 2.84 -11.29 17.46
C ARG A 163 3.41 -11.90 16.20
N LEU A 164 3.93 -11.08 15.28
CA LEU A 164 4.46 -11.55 14.00
C LEU A 164 5.90 -12.05 14.20
N SER A 165 6.14 -13.31 13.83
CA SER A 165 7.50 -13.86 13.75
C SER A 165 8.08 -13.70 12.35
N SER A 166 7.28 -14.03 11.33
CA SER A 166 7.75 -14.09 9.94
C SER A 166 6.61 -14.04 8.92
N VAL A 167 6.95 -13.75 7.68
CA VAL A 167 6.09 -13.87 6.49
C VAL A 167 6.71 -14.90 5.56
N GLU A 168 5.95 -15.92 5.16
CA GLU A 168 6.46 -17.00 4.31
C GLU A 168 5.71 -17.07 2.98
N VAL A 169 6.42 -17.33 1.89
CA VAL A 169 5.82 -17.65 0.59
C VAL A 169 5.30 -19.08 0.59
N THR A 170 3.99 -19.23 0.75
CA THR A 170 3.29 -20.54 0.81
C THR A 170 2.89 -21.06 -0.57
N GLY A 171 2.90 -20.22 -1.60
CA GLY A 171 2.63 -20.63 -2.98
C GLY A 171 2.99 -19.59 -4.01
N MET A 172 3.31 -20.03 -5.22
CA MET A 172 3.59 -19.17 -6.38
C MET A 172 3.07 -19.84 -7.64
N LEU A 173 2.31 -19.12 -8.47
CA LEU A 173 1.86 -19.64 -9.76
C LEU A 173 2.87 -19.36 -10.86
N ARG A 174 3.51 -18.18 -10.82
CA ARG A 174 4.56 -17.78 -11.77
C ARG A 174 5.80 -17.27 -11.03
N GLY A 175 6.93 -17.29 -11.74
CA GLY A 175 8.19 -16.74 -11.22
C GLY A 175 8.07 -15.25 -10.90
N CYS A 176 8.80 -14.81 -9.88
CA CYS A 176 8.88 -13.41 -9.45
C CYS A 176 10.34 -13.02 -9.28
N ALA A 177 10.68 -11.76 -9.60
CA ALA A 177 12.04 -11.24 -9.42
C ALA A 177 12.43 -11.04 -7.94
N TYR A 178 11.44 -10.85 -7.06
CA TYR A 178 11.63 -10.50 -5.65
C TYR A 178 11.45 -11.67 -4.70
N HIS A 179 10.66 -12.68 -5.09
CA HIS A 179 10.28 -13.80 -4.23
C HIS A 179 10.72 -15.13 -4.83
N ARG A 180 11.14 -16.05 -3.96
CA ARG A 180 11.39 -17.46 -4.29
C ARG A 180 10.36 -18.32 -3.56
N GLY A 181 10.06 -19.51 -4.09
CA GLY A 181 9.18 -20.45 -3.41
C GLY A 181 9.75 -20.82 -2.03
N LYS A 182 8.89 -20.86 -1.00
CA LYS A 182 9.27 -21.10 0.40
C LYS A 182 10.24 -20.06 0.99
N ALA A 183 10.37 -18.89 0.37
CA ALA A 183 11.13 -17.79 0.97
C ALA A 183 10.44 -17.36 2.27
N LYS A 184 11.23 -17.24 3.33
CA LYS A 184 10.80 -16.77 4.64
C LYS A 184 11.45 -15.43 4.95
N TYR A 185 10.64 -14.47 5.36
CA TYR A 185 11.04 -13.14 5.76
C TYR A 185 10.75 -12.99 7.24
N ASP A 186 11.78 -13.05 8.07
CA ASP A 186 11.64 -12.74 9.49
C ASP A 186 11.20 -11.28 9.68
N PHE A 187 10.66 -10.95 10.85
CA PHE A 187 10.07 -9.64 11.12
C PHE A 187 10.99 -8.46 10.74
N ASP A 188 12.30 -8.59 10.96
CA ASP A 188 13.32 -7.59 10.64
C ASP A 188 13.63 -7.45 9.13
N ARG A 189 13.10 -8.36 8.30
CA ARG A 189 13.20 -8.36 6.83
C ARG A 189 11.89 -8.02 6.13
N VAL A 190 10.84 -7.72 6.89
CA VAL A 190 9.55 -7.23 6.34
C VAL A 190 9.68 -5.78 5.85
N SER A 191 10.57 -5.00 6.47
CA SER A 191 10.91 -3.63 6.08
C SER A 191 12.42 -3.37 6.29
N PRO A 192 12.98 -2.24 5.85
CA PRO A 192 14.37 -1.89 6.14
C PRO A 192 14.64 -1.88 7.64
N LYS A 193 15.77 -2.48 8.06
CA LYS A 193 16.14 -2.57 9.48
C LYS A 193 16.21 -1.19 10.13
N GLY A 194 15.54 -1.03 11.26
CA GLY A 194 15.48 0.24 12.01
C GLY A 194 14.50 1.25 11.42
N PHE A 195 13.72 0.87 10.41
CA PHE A 195 12.70 1.71 9.80
C PHE A 195 11.30 1.25 10.22
N CYS A 196 10.40 2.18 10.54
CA CYS A 196 9.10 1.79 11.04
C CYS A 196 8.17 1.30 9.93
N LEU A 197 7.41 0.23 10.19
CA LEU A 197 6.53 -0.39 9.20
C LEU A 197 5.51 0.61 8.62
N PHE A 198 5.01 1.50 9.46
CA PHE A 198 4.01 2.50 9.06
C PHE A 198 4.60 3.57 8.12
N ALA A 199 5.83 4.04 8.35
CA ALA A 199 6.47 4.94 7.40
C ALA A 199 6.80 4.23 6.08
N TYR A 200 7.22 2.97 6.15
CA TYR A 200 7.49 2.15 4.98
C TYR A 200 6.23 1.91 4.14
N HIS A 201 5.07 1.80 4.80
CA HIS A 201 3.77 1.75 4.15
C HIS A 201 3.47 3.03 3.39
N LEU A 202 3.53 4.18 4.07
CA LEU A 202 3.14 5.46 3.48
C LEU A 202 4.06 5.99 2.39
N ILE A 203 5.32 5.56 2.36
CA ILE A 203 6.25 5.92 1.29
C ILE A 203 5.98 5.12 0.02
N TYR A 204 5.20 4.04 0.08
CA TYR A 204 5.02 3.13 -1.05
C TYR A 204 4.38 3.79 -2.29
N PRO A 205 3.22 4.47 -2.23
CA PRO A 205 2.63 5.10 -3.42
C PRO A 205 3.55 6.10 -4.15
N PRO A 206 4.18 7.08 -3.47
CA PRO A 206 5.06 8.02 -4.14
C PRO A 206 6.39 7.39 -4.59
N ALA A 207 6.96 6.44 -3.82
CA ALA A 207 8.17 5.73 -4.25
C ALA A 207 7.90 4.86 -5.50
N LEU A 208 6.75 4.18 -5.54
CA LEU A 208 6.31 3.43 -6.72
C LEU A 208 6.13 4.35 -7.93
N SER A 209 5.47 5.49 -7.76
CA SER A 209 5.29 6.45 -8.85
C SER A 209 6.63 6.93 -9.39
N ARG A 210 7.59 7.30 -8.52
CA ARG A 210 8.94 7.72 -8.92
C ARG A 210 9.74 6.59 -9.58
N LEU A 211 9.59 5.35 -9.13
CA LEU A 211 10.24 4.16 -9.72
C LEU A 211 9.86 4.00 -11.20
N TYR A 212 8.62 4.37 -11.53
CA TYR A 212 8.07 4.32 -12.89
C TYR A 212 7.96 5.70 -13.55
N SER A 213 8.94 6.57 -13.27
CA SER A 213 9.10 7.89 -13.94
C SER A 213 7.94 8.88 -13.76
N GLY A 214 7.10 8.69 -12.75
CA GLY A 214 6.08 9.66 -12.39
C GLY A 214 6.67 10.94 -11.79
N VAL A 215 5.90 12.02 -11.88
CA VAL A 215 6.24 13.34 -11.33
C VAL A 215 5.30 13.63 -10.17
N CYS A 216 5.75 13.35 -8.95
CA CYS A 216 5.06 13.63 -7.69
C CYS A 216 5.98 14.38 -6.73
N ASP A 217 5.49 14.82 -5.57
CA ASP A 217 6.37 15.43 -4.56
C ASP A 217 7.52 14.47 -4.17
N ASP A 218 8.73 15.03 -4.04
CA ASP A 218 9.93 14.27 -3.61
C ASP A 218 9.97 14.08 -2.09
N GLU A 219 9.10 14.74 -1.34
CA GLU A 219 9.09 14.69 0.12
C GLU A 219 7.77 14.14 0.64
N VAL A 220 7.87 13.19 1.57
CA VAL A 220 6.73 12.59 2.26
C VAL A 220 6.94 12.79 3.74
N ARG A 221 6.07 13.61 4.32
CA ARG A 221 6.03 13.83 5.76
C ARG A 221 5.09 12.81 6.40
N VAL A 222 5.65 11.93 7.22
CA VAL A 222 4.88 10.97 8.03
C VAL A 222 4.84 11.45 9.47
N ARG A 223 3.63 11.61 10.01
CA ARG A 223 3.41 11.98 11.41
C ARG A 223 2.97 10.78 12.23
N CYS A 224 3.47 10.69 13.46
CA CYS A 224 2.98 9.72 14.42
C CYS A 224 1.63 10.20 14.99
N PRO A 225 0.53 9.41 14.90
CA PRO A 225 -0.75 9.81 15.45
C PRO A 225 -0.69 10.08 16.96
N GLY A 226 -1.43 11.09 17.40
CA GLY A 226 -1.51 11.51 18.80
C GLY A 226 -0.32 12.30 19.29
N THR A 227 0.61 12.69 18.42
CA THR A 227 1.85 13.40 18.81
C THR A 227 2.19 14.51 17.82
N LYS A 228 3.07 15.43 18.23
CA LYS A 228 3.70 16.43 17.34
C LYS A 228 4.88 15.86 16.57
N ASN A 229 5.14 14.57 16.73
CA ASN A 229 6.31 13.91 16.19
C ASN A 229 6.11 13.55 14.71
N TYR A 230 7.17 13.69 13.93
CA TYR A 230 7.14 13.37 12.51
C TYR A 230 8.52 13.01 11.99
N ILE A 231 8.52 12.36 10.84
CA ILE A 231 9.69 12.19 9.99
C ILE A 231 9.38 12.75 8.61
N VAL A 232 10.39 13.34 7.96
CA VAL A 232 10.32 13.72 6.55
C VAL A 232 11.24 12.77 5.79
N MET A 233 10.68 12.14 4.77
CA MET A 233 11.40 11.25 3.87
C MET A 233 11.53 11.91 2.51
N LYS A 234 12.74 11.95 1.98
CA LYS A 234 13.03 12.38 0.63
C LYS A 234 13.19 11.17 -0.29
N ILE A 235 12.47 11.17 -1.40
CA ILE A 235 12.54 10.15 -2.44
C ILE A 235 13.53 10.64 -3.49
N ILE A 236 14.65 9.92 -3.62
CA ILE A 236 15.75 10.30 -4.49
C ILE A 236 15.80 9.30 -5.64
N ARG A 237 15.74 9.82 -6.86
CA ARG A 237 15.83 9.03 -8.08
C ARG A 237 17.26 9.07 -8.63
N ARG A 238 17.85 7.90 -8.86
CA ARG A 238 19.17 7.77 -9.52
C ARG A 238 19.03 6.92 -10.79
N PRO A 239 19.41 7.42 -11.97
CA PRO A 239 19.34 6.64 -13.19
C PRO A 239 20.24 5.41 -13.10
N LYS A 240 19.79 4.27 -13.62
CA LYS A 240 20.67 3.11 -13.77
C LYS A 240 21.74 3.37 -14.84
N PRO A 241 22.92 2.75 -14.71
CA PRO A 241 23.89 2.76 -15.80
C PRO A 241 23.26 2.14 -17.05
N PHE A 242 23.66 2.60 -18.24
CA PHE A 242 23.14 2.10 -19.52
C PHE A 242 21.63 2.28 -19.74
N ARG A 243 21.04 3.39 -19.27
CA ARG A 243 19.62 3.70 -19.48
C ARG A 243 19.17 3.54 -20.95
N VAL A 244 20.00 3.95 -21.91
CA VAL A 244 19.70 3.80 -23.35
C VAL A 244 19.50 2.34 -23.75
N LEU A 245 20.33 1.42 -23.22
CA LEU A 245 20.19 -0.01 -23.46
C LEU A 245 18.87 -0.54 -22.89
N TYR A 246 18.48 -0.11 -21.69
CA TYR A 246 17.20 -0.51 -21.10
C TYR A 246 16.00 -0.02 -21.91
N VAL A 247 16.06 1.20 -22.46
CA VAL A 247 14.99 1.71 -23.35
C VAL A 247 14.90 0.87 -24.63
N PHE A 248 16.03 0.51 -25.21
CA PHE A 248 16.07 -0.39 -26.37
C PHE A 248 15.51 -1.78 -26.05
N LEU A 249 15.89 -2.36 -24.92
CA LEU A 249 15.38 -3.66 -24.47
C LEU A 249 13.88 -3.63 -24.22
N GLU A 250 13.37 -2.60 -23.55
CA GLU A 250 11.93 -2.42 -23.33
C GLU A 250 11.18 -2.32 -24.67
N TRP A 251 11.67 -1.51 -25.62
CA TRP A 251 11.10 -1.43 -26.97
C TRP A 251 11.08 -2.79 -27.68
N PHE A 252 12.20 -3.53 -27.63
CA PHE A 252 12.33 -4.85 -28.24
C PHE A 252 11.37 -5.86 -27.62
N PHE A 253 11.34 -5.96 -26.29
CA PHE A 253 10.48 -6.89 -25.57
C PHE A 253 9.00 -6.62 -25.81
N ARG A 254 8.59 -5.35 -25.86
CA ARG A 254 7.20 -4.99 -26.20
C ARG A 254 6.84 -5.39 -27.64
N ARG A 255 7.79 -5.33 -28.59
CA ARG A 255 7.54 -5.76 -29.98
C ARG A 255 7.31 -7.27 -30.10
N VAL A 256 7.88 -8.07 -29.21
CA VAL A 256 7.67 -9.53 -29.15
C VAL A 256 6.62 -9.94 -28.11
N ASN A 257 5.80 -9.00 -27.63
CA ASN A 257 4.77 -9.21 -26.59
C ASN A 257 5.31 -9.83 -25.29
N PHE A 258 6.59 -9.63 -25.00
CA PHE A 258 7.23 -10.07 -23.76
C PHE A 258 7.19 -8.93 -22.74
N CYS A 259 6.41 -9.11 -21.67
CA CYS A 259 6.31 -8.11 -20.61
C CYS A 259 7.34 -8.38 -19.52
N GLN A 260 8.25 -7.45 -19.33
CA GLN A 260 9.27 -7.53 -18.29
C GLN A 260 9.22 -6.27 -17.42
N ASP A 261 9.37 -6.47 -16.10
CA ASP A 261 9.56 -5.38 -15.16
C ASP A 261 10.97 -4.79 -15.36
N ILE A 262 11.05 -3.69 -16.12
CA ILE A 262 12.27 -2.96 -16.46
C ILE A 262 12.12 -1.57 -15.88
N THR A 263 12.83 -1.34 -14.78
CA THR A 263 12.95 -0.03 -14.15
C THR A 263 14.19 0.68 -14.66
N PHE A 264 14.04 1.92 -15.13
CA PHE A 264 15.14 2.76 -15.64
C PHE A 264 15.95 3.42 -14.53
N ASP A 265 15.29 3.64 -13.40
CA ASP A 265 15.84 4.35 -12.26
C ASP A 265 15.91 3.41 -11.05
N ARG A 266 16.80 3.75 -10.12
CA ARG A 266 16.78 3.28 -8.74
C ARG A 266 16.15 4.36 -7.89
N VAL A 267 15.31 3.96 -6.96
CA VAL A 267 14.69 4.88 -6.00
C VAL A 267 15.32 4.64 -4.64
N PHE A 268 15.78 5.71 -4.01
CA PHE A 268 16.28 5.72 -2.65
C PHE A 268 15.31 6.52 -1.79
N VAL A 269 15.14 6.09 -0.56
CA VAL A 269 14.41 6.86 0.46
C VAL A 269 15.43 7.29 1.49
N GLU A 270 15.50 8.59 1.76
CA GLU A 270 16.40 9.18 2.74
C GLU A 270 15.58 9.96 3.77
N VAL A 271 15.87 9.77 5.06
CA VAL A 271 15.23 10.52 6.14
C VAL A 271 15.93 11.87 6.27
N SER A 272 15.27 12.94 5.85
CA SER A 272 15.84 14.29 5.84
C SER A 272 15.62 15.07 7.14
N GLU A 273 14.57 14.75 7.90
CA GLU A 273 14.23 15.45 9.14
C GLU A 273 13.53 14.48 10.11
N VAL A 274 13.90 14.50 11.39
CA VAL A 274 13.26 13.72 12.45
C VAL A 274 12.91 14.61 13.63
N LYS A 275 11.61 14.67 13.94
CA LYS A 275 11.10 15.28 15.16
C LYS A 275 10.50 14.19 16.05
N GLY A 276 11.33 13.60 16.91
CA GLY A 276 10.91 12.64 17.95
C GLY A 276 10.36 11.31 17.41
N CYS A 277 11.19 10.41 16.91
CA CYS A 277 10.72 9.09 16.46
C CYS A 277 10.87 8.02 17.54
N PRO A 278 9.79 7.37 18.04
CA PRO A 278 9.92 6.28 19.03
C PRO A 278 10.60 5.02 18.48
N ALA A 279 10.62 4.86 17.15
CA ALA A 279 11.39 3.80 16.49
C ALA A 279 12.89 4.13 16.37
N ASN A 280 13.32 5.28 16.90
CA ASN A 280 14.71 5.77 16.86
C ASN A 280 15.31 5.83 15.44
N VAL A 281 14.48 6.14 14.43
CA VAL A 281 14.94 6.43 13.08
C VAL A 281 15.84 7.66 13.12
N ALA A 282 17.05 7.55 12.57
CA ALA A 282 18.01 8.64 12.51
C ALA A 282 17.85 9.47 11.24
N GLU A 283 18.17 10.77 11.32
CA GLU A 283 18.38 11.61 10.15
C GLU A 283 19.56 11.07 9.32
N GLY A 284 19.47 11.20 8.00
CA GLY A 284 20.44 10.63 7.05
C GLY A 284 20.30 9.11 6.84
N PHE A 285 19.43 8.42 7.59
CA PHE A 285 19.10 7.03 7.31
C PHE A 285 18.57 6.91 5.89
N SER A 286 19.17 6.03 5.08
CA SER A 286 18.75 5.83 3.70
C SER A 286 18.75 4.35 3.31
N PHE A 287 17.84 4.01 2.40
CA PHE A 287 17.76 2.67 1.82
C PHE A 287 17.32 2.73 0.35
N GLU A 288 17.74 1.74 -0.43
CA GLU A 288 17.24 1.53 -1.79
C GLU A 288 15.87 0.83 -1.72
N PHE A 289 14.90 1.35 -2.46
CA PHE A 289 13.54 0.83 -2.52
C PHE A 289 13.47 -0.37 -3.48
N GLY A 290 12.86 -1.47 -3.03
CA GLY A 290 12.76 -2.70 -3.84
C GLY A 290 14.03 -3.59 -3.82
N VAL A 291 14.85 -3.50 -2.78
CA VAL A 291 16.06 -4.33 -2.62
C VAL A 291 15.71 -5.81 -2.42
N LYS A 292 16.47 -6.69 -3.07
CA LYS A 292 16.36 -8.15 -2.88
C LYS A 292 16.75 -8.54 -1.46
N GLY A 293 16.01 -9.49 -0.88
CA GLY A 293 16.26 -9.99 0.48
C GLY A 293 15.29 -9.42 1.53
N LEU A 294 14.59 -8.33 1.20
CA LEU A 294 13.42 -7.86 1.93
C LEU A 294 12.13 -8.36 1.27
N LEU A 295 11.02 -8.28 1.99
CA LEU A 295 9.70 -8.43 1.40
C LEU A 295 9.50 -7.32 0.36
N CYS A 296 9.12 -7.69 -0.87
CA CYS A 296 8.86 -6.73 -1.94
C CYS A 296 7.89 -5.64 -1.47
N PRO A 297 8.15 -4.35 -1.76
CA PRO A 297 7.30 -3.25 -1.31
C PRO A 297 5.83 -3.42 -1.69
N ALA A 298 5.54 -3.92 -2.90
CA ALA A 298 4.16 -4.17 -3.34
C ALA A 298 3.45 -5.24 -2.52
N SER A 299 4.17 -6.33 -2.21
CA SER A 299 3.63 -7.39 -1.34
C SER A 299 3.48 -6.87 0.09
N PHE A 300 4.44 -6.10 0.60
CA PHE A 300 4.38 -5.48 1.93
C PHE A 300 3.15 -4.59 2.07
N ASP A 301 2.94 -3.64 1.16
CA ASP A 301 1.82 -2.69 1.17
C ASP A 301 0.46 -3.44 1.22
N ASN A 302 0.27 -4.43 0.36
CA ASN A 302 -0.97 -5.22 0.31
C ASN A 302 -1.16 -6.08 1.58
N LEU A 303 -0.07 -6.57 2.16
CA LEU A 303 -0.06 -7.38 3.39
C LEU A 303 -0.14 -6.53 4.66
N PHE A 304 0.17 -5.23 4.59
CA PHE A 304 0.38 -4.41 5.79
C PHE A 304 -0.85 -4.39 6.68
N SER A 305 -2.04 -4.25 6.09
CA SER A 305 -3.31 -4.36 6.83
C SER A 305 -3.47 -5.70 7.55
N GLN A 306 -2.95 -6.79 7.01
CA GLN A 306 -3.06 -8.13 7.60
C GLN A 306 -1.99 -8.33 8.68
N ILE A 307 -0.78 -7.83 8.44
CA ILE A 307 0.30 -7.78 9.42
C ILE A 307 -0.15 -7.03 10.69
N VAL A 308 -0.80 -5.88 10.51
CA VAL A 308 -1.28 -5.07 11.64
C VAL A 308 -2.43 -5.77 12.38
N ASN A 309 -3.34 -6.43 11.66
CA ASN A 309 -4.66 -6.77 12.19
C ASN A 309 -4.97 -8.25 12.35
N SER A 310 -4.17 -9.13 11.77
CA SER A 310 -4.43 -10.56 11.88
C SER A 310 -3.94 -11.08 13.23
N ASP A 311 -4.84 -11.74 13.95
CA ASP A 311 -4.50 -12.60 15.09
C ASP A 311 -4.47 -14.08 14.68
N ARG A 312 -4.50 -14.35 13.38
CA ARG A 312 -4.59 -15.68 12.82
C ARG A 312 -3.65 -15.85 11.65
N GLU A 313 -3.20 -17.07 11.45
CA GLU A 313 -2.58 -17.45 10.19
C GLU A 313 -3.59 -17.26 9.05
N GLY A 314 -3.10 -16.83 7.90
CA GLY A 314 -3.91 -16.57 6.73
C GLY A 314 -3.05 -16.64 5.48
N VAL A 315 -3.70 -16.94 4.36
CA VAL A 315 -3.05 -16.95 3.05
C VAL A 315 -3.47 -15.70 2.29
N PHE A 316 -2.48 -14.86 1.98
CA PHE A 316 -2.69 -13.56 1.38
C PHE A 316 -2.01 -13.45 0.04
N GLN A 317 -2.49 -12.58 -0.84
CA GLN A 317 -2.00 -12.52 -2.22
C GLN A 317 -1.18 -11.25 -2.50
N CYS A 318 -0.08 -11.41 -3.24
CA CYS A 318 0.63 -10.28 -3.86
C CYS A 318 -0.32 -9.50 -4.78
N PRO A 319 -0.29 -8.15 -4.77
CA PRO A 319 -1.20 -7.38 -5.61
C PRO A 319 -0.90 -7.58 -7.09
N ALA A 320 0.32 -7.95 -7.49
CA ALA A 320 0.64 -8.26 -8.88
C ALA A 320 -0.08 -9.55 -9.33
N ALA A 321 -1.22 -9.38 -9.98
CA ALA A 321 -2.12 -10.47 -10.41
C ALA A 321 -1.42 -11.58 -11.20
N PRO A 322 -0.43 -11.32 -12.07
CA PRO A 322 0.24 -12.38 -12.83
C PRO A 322 1.01 -13.38 -11.98
N CYS A 323 1.57 -12.96 -10.83
CA CYS A 323 2.44 -13.82 -10.03
C CYS A 323 1.66 -14.78 -9.11
N ARG A 324 0.46 -14.37 -8.68
CA ARG A 324 -0.41 -15.06 -7.70
C ARG A 324 0.36 -15.65 -6.51
N ILE A 325 1.28 -14.87 -5.96
CA ILE A 325 2.10 -15.28 -4.82
C ILE A 325 1.22 -15.27 -3.59
N LYS A 326 1.24 -16.38 -2.86
CA LYS A 326 0.53 -16.60 -1.62
C LYS A 326 1.50 -16.48 -0.46
N PHE A 327 1.10 -15.75 0.58
CA PHE A 327 1.88 -15.51 1.79
C PHE A 327 1.17 -16.05 3.00
N GLY A 328 1.88 -16.81 3.84
CA GLY A 328 1.49 -17.16 5.20
C GLY A 328 2.09 -16.18 6.21
N LEU A 329 1.35 -15.84 7.26
CA LEU A 329 1.88 -15.11 8.42
C LEU A 329 2.21 -16.09 9.53
N GLY A 330 3.49 -16.21 9.87
CA GLY A 330 3.93 -16.95 11.06
C GLY A 330 3.76 -16.07 12.29
N LEU A 331 2.93 -16.52 13.23
CA LEU A 331 2.73 -15.84 14.52
C LEU A 331 3.65 -16.46 15.59
N LYS A 332 3.90 -15.72 16.68
CA LYS A 332 4.69 -16.15 17.85
C LYS A 332 3.84 -16.89 18.87
#